data_AF-A0A554JJV3-F1
#
_entry.id   AF-A0A554JJV3-F1
#
_cell.length_a   1.000
_cell.length_b   1.000
_cell.length_c   1.000
_cell.angle_alpha   90.00
_cell.angle_beta   90.00
_cell.angle_gamma   90.00
#
_symmetry.space_group_name_H-M   'P 1'
#
loop_
_entity.id
_entity.type
_entity.pdbx_description
1 polymer ?
#
loop_
_entity_poly.entity_id
_entity_poly.type
_entity_poly.pdbx_seq_one_letter_code
_entity_poly.pdbx_strand_id
1 'polypeptide(L)'
;MNKASLQEVAKFAAGLVAADFFWLLWFSQQNLKSVAFFGMTVTSEMLLPNLIFDIALFIILVHYAWHVGKIPAMRERSYIFLVGCIFAFVAIMHFWRIFSGADLILGDWDAPVWLSWFGLAVTTYLSYMSFHLVARMKG
;
A
#
# COMPACT_ATOMS: atom_id res chain seq x y z
N MET A 1 -14.90 -10.71 -9.42
CA MET A 1 -13.82 -11.08 -10.37
C MET A 1 -13.70 -12.60 -10.41
N ASN A 2 -13.52 -13.21 -11.59
CA ASN A 2 -13.28 -14.66 -11.66
C ASN A 2 -11.81 -14.99 -11.30
N LYS A 3 -11.53 -16.26 -10.97
CA LYS A 3 -10.19 -16.71 -10.56
C LYS A 3 -9.11 -16.38 -11.61
N ALA A 4 -9.43 -16.56 -12.89
CA ALA A 4 -8.53 -16.26 -13.99
C ALA A 4 -8.12 -14.78 -14.01
N SER A 5 -9.07 -13.85 -13.83
CA SER A 5 -8.79 -12.42 -13.79
C SER A 5 -7.90 -12.05 -12.58
N LEU A 6 -8.12 -12.65 -11.41
CA LEU A 6 -7.24 -12.44 -10.25
C LEU A 6 -5.81 -12.93 -10.52
N GLN A 7 -5.65 -14.06 -11.20
CA GLN A 7 -4.34 -14.59 -11.58
C GLN A 7 -3.62 -13.67 -12.56
N GLU A 8 -4.32 -13.18 -13.60
CA GLU A 8 -3.72 -12.26 -14.58
C GLU A 8 -3.33 -10.92 -13.95
N VAL A 9 -4.18 -10.37 -13.08
CA VAL A 9 -3.85 -9.15 -12.32
C VAL A 9 -2.63 -9.36 -11.44
N ALA A 10 -2.53 -10.49 -10.74
CA ALA A 10 -1.38 -10.81 -9.89
C ALA A 10 -0.08 -10.97 -10.71
N LYS A 11 -0.13 -11.60 -11.89
CA LYS A 11 1.04 -11.70 -12.80
C LYS A 11 1.49 -10.32 -13.28
N PHE A 12 0.54 -9.49 -13.71
CA PHE A 12 0.84 -8.13 -14.15
C PHE A 12 1.45 -7.29 -13.02
N ALA A 13 0.84 -7.33 -11.82
CA ALA A 13 1.36 -6.64 -10.65
C ALA A 13 2.76 -7.14 -10.25
N ALA A 14 3.02 -8.45 -10.32
CA ALA A 14 4.36 -9.00 -10.06
C ALA A 14 5.39 -8.43 -11.05
N GLY A 15 5.02 -8.26 -12.33
CA GLY A 15 5.87 -7.61 -13.33
C GLY A 15 6.17 -6.14 -13.00
N LEU A 16 5.18 -5.38 -12.52
CA LEU A 16 5.38 -3.99 -12.08
C LEU A 16 6.32 -3.90 -10.86
N VAL A 17 6.13 -4.76 -9.86
CA VAL A 17 7.00 -4.80 -8.68
C VAL A 17 8.43 -5.20 -9.06
N ALA A 18 8.60 -6.16 -9.97
CA ALA A 18 9.93 -6.52 -10.47
C ALA A 18 10.60 -5.34 -11.21
N ALA A 19 9.86 -4.59 -12.02
CA ALA A 19 10.39 -3.43 -12.71
C ALA A 19 10.85 -2.34 -11.71
N ASP A 20 10.05 -2.06 -10.68
CA ASP A 20 10.41 -1.11 -9.62
C ASP A 20 11.64 -1.57 -8.82
N PHE A 21 11.72 -2.86 -8.48
CA PHE A 21 12.88 -3.47 -7.83
C PHE A 21 14.16 -3.29 -8.65
N PHE A 22 14.13 -3.57 -9.95
CA PHE A 22 15.29 -3.38 -10.82
C PHE A 22 15.65 -1.92 -11.00
N TRP A 23 14.65 -1.03 -11.04
CA TRP A 23 14.86 0.41 -11.05
C TRP A 23 15.58 0.86 -9.77
N LEU A 24 15.14 0.42 -8.59
CA LEU A 24 15.78 0.71 -7.30
C LEU A 24 17.19 0.11 -7.19
N LEU A 25 17.40 -1.10 -7.71
CA LEU A 25 18.74 -1.70 -7.78
C LEU A 25 19.68 -0.87 -8.66
N TRP A 26 19.23 -0.48 -9.86
CA TRP A 26 20.02 0.39 -10.73
C TRP A 26 20.31 1.73 -10.07
N PHE A 27 19.33 2.31 -9.39
CA PHE A 27 19.47 3.57 -8.66
C PHE A 27 20.48 3.44 -7.52
N SER A 28 20.54 2.30 -6.83
CA SER A 28 21.52 2.06 -5.76
C SER A 28 22.98 1.99 -6.25
N GLN A 29 23.19 1.71 -7.54
CA GLN A 29 24.52 1.76 -8.16
C GLN A 29 24.96 3.18 -8.54
N GLN A 30 24.04 4.15 -8.54
CA GLN A 30 24.37 5.55 -8.73
C GLN A 30 24.83 6.12 -7.39
N ASN A 31 25.95 6.85 -7.35
CA ASN A 31 26.48 7.52 -6.14
C ASN A 31 25.63 8.73 -5.69
N LEU A 32 24.30 8.65 -5.80
CA LEU A 32 23.36 9.69 -5.44
C LEU A 32 23.07 9.60 -3.94
N LYS A 33 23.55 10.59 -3.17
CA LYS A 33 23.41 10.60 -1.71
C LYS A 33 22.00 10.96 -1.23
N SER A 34 21.29 11.80 -1.98
CA SER A 34 19.88 12.11 -1.72
C SER A 34 19.24 12.77 -2.94
N VAL A 35 17.94 12.55 -3.11
CA VAL A 35 17.12 13.28 -4.08
C VAL A 35 15.91 13.85 -3.35
N ALA A 36 15.71 15.17 -3.47
CA ALA A 36 14.56 15.85 -2.89
C ALA A 36 13.43 15.95 -3.91
N PHE A 37 12.23 15.50 -3.54
CA PHE A 37 11.03 15.56 -4.37
C PHE A 37 9.81 15.89 -3.52
N PHE A 38 9.09 16.98 -3.84
CA PHE A 38 7.94 17.48 -3.06
C PHE A 38 8.21 17.64 -1.54
N GLY A 39 9.41 18.10 -1.18
CA GLY A 39 9.81 18.26 0.23
C GLY A 39 10.13 16.95 0.95
N MET A 40 10.14 15.82 0.23
CA MET A 40 10.62 14.54 0.74
C MET A 40 12.06 14.32 0.27
N THR A 41 12.97 14.00 1.18
CA THR A 41 14.35 13.62 0.87
C THR A 41 14.44 12.10 0.81
N VAL A 42 14.56 11.55 -0.39
CA VAL A 42 14.84 10.13 -0.57
C VAL A 42 16.33 9.92 -0.31
N THR A 43 16.65 9.19 0.76
CA THR A 43 18.04 8.88 1.16
C THR A 43 18.40 7.44 0.78
N SER A 44 19.69 7.13 0.78
CA SER A 44 20.18 5.76 0.55
C SER A 44 19.70 4.76 1.61
N GLU A 45 19.33 5.23 2.80
CA GLU A 45 18.83 4.38 3.89
C GLU A 45 17.43 3.83 3.62
N MET A 46 16.63 4.55 2.81
CA MET A 46 15.30 4.10 2.40
C MET A 46 15.36 2.96 1.36
N LEU A 47 16.50 2.78 0.68
CA LEU A 47 16.63 1.78 -0.39
C LEU A 47 16.48 0.35 0.12
N LEU A 48 17.15 0.00 1.22
CA LEU A 48 17.14 -1.37 1.73
C LEU A 48 15.74 -1.81 2.20
N PRO A 49 15.00 -1.03 3.02
CA PRO A 49 13.62 -1.35 3.36
C PRO A 49 12.71 -1.50 2.14
N ASN A 50 12.85 -0.63 1.13
CA ASN A 50 12.05 -0.71 -0.09
C ASN A 50 12.34 -1.99 -0.89
N LEU A 51 13.61 -2.36 -1.06
CA LEU A 51 13.99 -3.62 -1.74
C LEU A 51 13.47 -4.85 -0.99
N ILE A 52 13.51 -4.85 0.34
CA ILE A 52 12.95 -5.93 1.16
C ILE A 52 11.43 -6.02 0.95
N PHE A 53 10.75 -4.89 0.96
CA PHE A 53 9.31 -4.82 0.71
C PHE A 53 8.96 -5.35 -0.67
N ASP A 54 9.70 -4.95 -1.72
CA ASP A 54 9.49 -5.42 -3.09
C ASP A 54 9.69 -6.92 -3.23
N ILE A 55 10.74 -7.48 -2.61
CA ILE A 55 10.97 -8.94 -2.61
C ILE A 55 9.80 -9.65 -1.94
N ALA A 56 9.39 -9.19 -0.75
CA ALA A 56 8.27 -9.79 -0.03
C ALA A 56 6.96 -9.70 -0.85
N LEU A 57 6.67 -8.54 -1.42
CA LEU A 57 5.48 -8.30 -2.24
C LEU A 57 5.52 -9.15 -3.52
N PHE A 58 6.66 -9.24 -4.18
CA PHE A 58 6.86 -10.07 -5.36
C PHE A 58 6.62 -11.55 -5.05
N ILE A 59 7.17 -12.08 -3.95
CA ILE A 59 6.94 -13.47 -3.52
C ILE A 59 5.44 -13.71 -3.29
N ILE A 60 4.76 -12.79 -2.59
CA ILE A 60 3.32 -12.89 -2.35
C ILE A 60 2.55 -12.90 -3.66
N LEU A 61 2.84 -11.97 -4.59
CA LEU A 61 2.13 -11.86 -5.85
C LEU A 61 2.37 -13.05 -6.77
N VAL A 62 3.60 -13.55 -6.87
CA VAL A 62 3.93 -14.76 -7.64
C VAL A 62 3.22 -15.97 -7.04
N HIS A 63 3.22 -16.11 -5.71
CA HIS A 63 2.47 -17.16 -5.04
C HIS A 63 0.97 -17.08 -5.37
N TYR A 64 0.37 -15.88 -5.28
CA TYR A 64 -1.04 -15.67 -5.60
C TYR A 64 -1.36 -15.94 -7.08
N ALA A 65 -0.51 -15.48 -7.99
CA ALA A 65 -0.65 -15.69 -9.43
C ALA A 65 -0.76 -17.19 -9.79
N TRP A 66 -0.07 -18.05 -9.05
CA TRP A 66 -0.05 -19.49 -9.29
C TRP A 66 -1.03 -20.30 -8.41
N HIS A 67 -1.46 -19.78 -7.25
CA HIS A 67 -2.20 -20.55 -6.24
C HIS A 67 -3.57 -19.99 -5.79
N VAL A 68 -4.08 -18.90 -6.40
CA VAL A 68 -5.36 -18.23 -6.06
C VAL A 68 -6.60 -19.15 -5.89
N GLY A 69 -6.57 -20.38 -6.42
CA GLY A 69 -7.69 -21.32 -6.37
C GLY A 69 -7.86 -22.15 -5.09
N LYS A 70 -6.86 -22.21 -4.20
CA LYS A 70 -6.83 -23.12 -3.03
C LYS A 70 -7.07 -22.45 -1.67
N ILE A 71 -7.17 -21.12 -1.64
CA ILE A 71 -7.35 -20.36 -0.40
C ILE A 71 -8.85 -20.35 -0.06
N PRO A 72 -9.28 -20.74 1.15
CA PRO A 72 -10.68 -20.66 1.54
C PRO A 72 -11.16 -19.21 1.44
N ALA A 73 -12.18 -18.98 0.62
CA ALA A 73 -12.71 -17.65 0.37
C ALA A 73 -13.49 -17.18 1.61
N MET A 74 -13.07 -16.05 2.19
CA MET A 74 -13.88 -15.37 3.20
C MET A 74 -15.18 -14.88 2.55
N ARG A 75 -16.28 -14.82 3.32
CA ARG A 75 -17.52 -14.22 2.81
C ARG A 75 -17.23 -12.79 2.36
N GLU A 76 -17.55 -12.49 1.12
CA GLU A 76 -17.24 -11.20 0.47
C GLU A 76 -17.68 -10.00 1.33
N ARG A 77 -18.87 -10.09 1.94
CA ARG A 77 -19.38 -9.07 2.88
C ARG A 77 -18.46 -8.84 4.07
N SER A 78 -17.92 -9.90 4.67
CA SER A 78 -17.03 -9.81 5.82
C SER A 78 -15.67 -9.25 5.43
N TYR A 79 -15.16 -9.63 4.25
CA TYR A 79 -13.91 -9.09 3.71
C TYR A 79 -14.01 -7.59 3.47
N ILE A 80 -15.03 -7.13 2.74
CA ILE A 80 -15.20 -5.70 2.44
C ILE A 80 -15.43 -4.90 3.72
N PHE A 81 -16.17 -5.45 4.69
CA PHE A 81 -16.36 -4.81 6.00
C PHE A 81 -15.03 -4.64 6.74
N LEU A 82 -14.20 -5.68 6.80
CA LEU A 82 -12.87 -5.62 7.43
C LEU A 82 -11.99 -4.56 6.75
N VAL A 83 -11.98 -4.52 5.41
CA VAL A 83 -11.25 -3.49 4.64
C VAL A 83 -11.72 -2.09 5.02
N GLY A 84 -13.04 -1.88 5.12
CA GLY A 84 -13.62 -0.60 5.55
C GLY A 84 -13.18 -0.18 6.95
N CYS A 85 -13.12 -1.12 7.90
CA CYS A 85 -12.65 -0.88 9.26
C CYS A 85 -11.16 -0.52 9.31
N ILE A 86 -10.31 -1.20 8.53
CA ILE A 86 -8.88 -0.90 8.45
C ILE A 86 -8.69 0.52 7.91
N PHE A 87 -9.36 0.88 6.81
CA PHE A 87 -9.25 2.23 6.26
C PHE A 87 -9.85 3.30 7.18
N ALA A 88 -10.93 3.01 7.92
CA ALA A 88 -11.46 3.92 8.92
C ALA A 88 -10.43 4.21 10.03
N PHE A 89 -9.78 3.16 10.54
CA PHE A 89 -8.74 3.29 11.55
C PHE A 89 -7.57 4.15 11.04
N VAL A 90 -7.09 3.89 9.82
CA VAL A 90 -6.01 4.68 9.21
C VAL A 90 -6.44 6.14 8.98
N ALA A 91 -7.68 6.39 8.57
CA ALA A 91 -8.23 7.75 8.44
C ALA A 91 -8.21 8.49 9.78
N ILE A 92 -8.62 7.83 10.87
CA ILE A 92 -8.56 8.41 12.23
C ILE A 92 -7.12 8.73 12.62
N MET A 93 -6.16 7.86 12.30
CA MET A 93 -4.74 8.11 12.57
C MET A 93 -4.21 9.35 11.82
N HIS A 94 -4.55 9.50 10.54
CA HIS A 94 -4.18 10.70 9.78
C HIS A 94 -4.85 11.96 10.31
N PHE A 95 -6.14 11.87 10.66
CA PHE A 95 -6.88 12.98 11.27
C PHE A 95 -6.22 13.41 12.59
N TRP A 96 -5.95 12.45 13.49
CA TRP A 96 -5.29 12.73 14.76
C TRP A 96 -3.94 13.42 14.54
N ARG A 97 -3.12 12.94 13.60
CA ARG A 97 -1.84 13.56 13.26
C ARG A 97 -1.97 15.01 12.81
N ILE A 98 -2.96 15.32 11.97
CA ILE A 98 -3.20 16.70 11.48
C ILE A 98 -3.53 17.64 12.65
N PHE A 99 -4.36 17.19 13.61
CA PHE A 99 -4.80 18.03 14.73
C PHE A 99 -3.75 18.16 15.84
N SER A 100 -3.02 17.09 16.14
CA SER A 100 -1.97 17.12 17.16
C SER A 100 -0.68 17.76 16.68
N GLY A 101 -0.49 17.86 15.36
CA GLY A 101 0.79 18.25 14.78
C GLY A 101 1.88 17.21 15.04
N ALA A 102 1.52 15.95 15.30
CA ALA A 102 2.48 14.92 15.67
C ALA A 102 3.48 14.64 14.54
N ASP A 103 4.76 14.63 14.89
CA ASP A 103 5.83 14.19 14.00
C ASP A 103 5.71 12.70 13.75
N LEU A 104 5.82 12.30 12.48
CA LEU A 104 5.85 10.90 12.08
C LEU A 104 7.21 10.63 11.46
N ILE A 105 8.12 10.18 12.32
CA ILE A 105 9.50 9.89 11.96
C ILE A 105 9.63 8.40 11.68
N LEU A 106 9.94 8.04 10.44
CA LEU A 106 10.17 6.68 9.97
C LEU A 106 11.63 6.55 9.54
N GLY A 107 12.48 6.05 10.45
CA GLY A 107 13.94 6.12 10.28
C GLY A 107 14.40 7.57 10.26
N ASP A 108 15.10 7.97 9.20
CA ASP A 108 15.58 9.35 9.00
C ASP A 108 14.57 10.25 8.25
N TRP A 109 13.40 9.72 7.91
CA TRP A 109 12.39 10.46 7.18
C TRP A 109 11.32 11.02 8.11
N ASP A 110 11.23 12.35 8.16
CA ASP A 110 10.09 13.06 8.74
C ASP A 110 8.99 13.22 7.69
N ALA A 111 7.89 12.50 7.87
CA ALA A 111 6.79 12.48 6.90
C ALA A 111 6.08 13.85 6.91
N PRO A 112 5.95 14.55 5.78
CA PRO A 112 5.34 15.88 5.80
C PRO A 112 3.84 15.83 6.11
N VAL A 113 3.30 16.88 6.75
CA VAL A 113 1.87 16.93 7.15
C VAL A 113 0.92 16.90 5.95
N TRP A 114 1.32 17.47 4.80
CA TRP A 114 0.51 17.44 3.58
C TRP A 114 0.18 16.01 3.14
N LEU A 115 1.07 15.05 3.40
CA LEU A 115 0.85 13.64 3.07
C LEU A 115 -0.29 13.04 3.92
N SER A 116 -0.47 13.52 5.15
CA SER A 116 -1.59 13.10 6.00
C SER A 116 -2.92 13.67 5.55
N TRP A 117 -2.95 14.87 4.95
CA TRP A 117 -4.17 15.37 4.29
C TRP A 117 -4.59 14.49 3.12
N PHE A 118 -3.62 14.10 2.28
CA PHE A 118 -3.87 13.17 1.19
C PHE A 118 -4.32 11.79 1.69
N GLY A 119 -3.59 11.24 2.67
CA GLY A 119 -3.92 9.98 3.32
C GLY A 119 -5.32 9.98 3.92
N LEU A 120 -5.70 11.05 4.64
CA LEU A 120 -7.04 11.22 5.20
C LEU A 120 -8.12 11.19 4.10
N ALA A 121 -7.94 11.94 3.02
CA ALA A 121 -8.92 12.00 1.93
C ALA A 121 -9.13 10.62 1.28
N VAL A 122 -8.04 9.93 0.93
CA VAL A 122 -8.09 8.62 0.27
C VAL A 122 -8.69 7.56 1.20
N THR A 123 -8.19 7.46 2.43
CA THR A 123 -8.62 6.42 3.37
C THR A 123 -10.06 6.61 3.83
N THR A 124 -10.52 7.85 4.00
CA THR A 124 -11.93 8.16 4.27
C THR A 124 -12.82 7.74 3.11
N TYR A 125 -12.43 8.06 1.87
CA TYR A 125 -13.19 7.67 0.68
C TYR A 125 -13.28 6.14 0.55
N LEU A 126 -12.16 5.43 0.70
CA LEU A 126 -12.13 3.97 0.63
C LEU A 126 -12.98 3.33 1.73
N SER A 127 -12.87 3.83 2.96
CA SER A 127 -13.70 3.35 4.07
C SER A 127 -15.20 3.56 3.81
N TYR A 128 -15.59 4.76 3.38
CA TYR A 128 -16.97 5.06 3.01
C TYR A 128 -17.49 4.12 1.92
N MET A 129 -16.72 3.94 0.85
CA MET A 129 -17.10 3.06 -0.25
C MET A 129 -17.25 1.59 0.19
N SER A 130 -16.35 1.10 1.05
CA SER A 130 -16.46 -0.24 1.62
C SER A 130 -17.74 -0.42 2.43
N PHE A 131 -18.06 0.50 3.33
CA PHE A 131 -19.28 0.40 4.14
C PHE A 131 -20.55 0.57 3.32
N HIS A 132 -20.55 1.49 2.35
CA HIS A 132 -21.65 1.67 1.42
C HIS A 132 -21.93 0.41 0.60
N LEU A 133 -20.87 -0.27 0.13
CA LEU A 133 -21.00 -1.52 -0.59
C LEU A 133 -21.55 -2.64 0.30
N VAL A 134 -21.04 -2.78 1.53
CA VAL A 134 -21.55 -3.75 2.51
C VAL A 134 -23.03 -3.53 2.83
N ALA A 135 -23.48 -2.29 2.91
CA ALA A 135 -24.88 -1.95 3.15
C ALA A 135 -25.81 -2.32 1.96
N ARG A 136 -25.27 -2.35 0.73
CA ARG A 136 -26.01 -2.74 -0.48
C ARG A 136 -26.01 -4.24 -0.76
N MET A 137 -25.10 -5.00 -0.14
CA MET A 137 -25.08 -6.45 -0.26
C MET A 137 -26.27 -7.04 0.52
N LYS A 138 -27.18 -7.71 -0.18
CA LYS A 138 -28.23 -8.51 0.47
C LYS A 138 -27.56 -9.62 1.29
N GLY A 139 -27.93 -9.71 2.56
CA GLY A 139 -27.31 -10.60 3.56
C GLY A 139 -27.55 -12.07 3.28
#